data_AF-A0A1D7NND4-F1
#
_entry.id   AF-A0A1D7NND4-F1
#
_cell.length_a   1.000
_cell.length_b   1.000
_cell.length_c   1.000
_cell.angle_alpha   90.00
_cell.angle_beta   90.00
_cell.angle_gamma   90.00
#
_symmetry.space_group_name_H-M   'P 1'
#
loop_
_entity.id
_entity.type
_entity.pdbx_description
1 polymer ?
#
loop_
_entity_poly.entity_id
_entity_poly.type
_entity_poly.pdbx_seq_one_letter_code
_entity_poly.pdbx_strand_id
1 'polypeptide(L)'
;MPTLTEKDFQAQDSLKDRSITIKVSPVLNWIDPIKPTIEASSIGFTVIASDPAGTATVDTSGSVNISQMPAAPGYDENIDITLLLDTSNMRDANGNLLTGDNTPRWAKSDEGTTYTDSKGKTQHCGYGWFCEITNYGPPLQYQALPPIDIAKMAFKRKDDLNLVIEDKSDDGSPPYAFKFGFVLPGQYNEYFISIDPVLSTKSTRTTSFMLKD
;
A
#
# COMPACT_ATOMS: atom_id res chain seq x y z
N MET A 1 -13.38 38.78 -5.31
CA MET A 1 -13.23 37.36 -4.91
C MET A 1 -14.62 36.85 -4.59
N PRO A 2 -15.11 35.76 -5.21
CA PRO A 2 -16.42 35.23 -4.84
C PRO A 2 -16.34 34.67 -3.42
N THR A 3 -17.32 35.07 -2.60
CA THR A 3 -17.43 34.66 -1.19
C THR A 3 -18.09 33.29 -1.15
N LEU A 4 -17.39 32.30 -0.61
CA LEU A 4 -17.94 30.96 -0.37
C LEU A 4 -19.12 31.06 0.60
N THR A 5 -20.22 30.38 0.29
CA THR A 5 -21.44 30.36 1.10
C THR A 5 -21.43 29.18 2.08
N GLU A 6 -22.22 29.23 3.16
CA GLU A 6 -22.38 28.08 4.09
C GLU A 6 -22.79 26.78 3.38
N LYS A 7 -23.47 26.90 2.24
CA LYS A 7 -23.87 25.77 1.39
C LYS A 7 -22.67 25.13 0.67
N ASP A 8 -21.63 25.92 0.35
CA ASP A 8 -20.38 25.44 -0.22
C ASP A 8 -19.53 24.72 0.84
N PHE A 9 -19.58 25.17 2.09
CA PHE A 9 -18.97 24.46 3.23
C PHE A 9 -19.69 23.15 3.58
N GLN A 10 -21.04 23.13 3.56
CA GLN A 10 -21.80 21.89 3.77
C GLN A 10 -21.66 20.87 2.63
N ALA A 11 -21.42 21.32 1.40
CA ALA A 11 -21.17 20.42 0.27
C ALA A 11 -19.80 19.73 0.38
N GLN A 12 -18.80 20.39 0.95
CA GLN A 12 -17.46 19.83 1.15
C GLN A 12 -17.44 18.71 2.21
N ASP A 13 -18.30 18.80 3.24
CA ASP A 13 -18.53 17.75 4.27
C ASP A 13 -19.37 16.56 3.79
N SER A 14 -19.80 16.52 2.51
CA SER A 14 -20.64 15.45 1.95
C SER A 14 -19.94 14.56 0.93
N LEU A 15 -18.67 14.85 0.62
CA LEU A 15 -17.90 14.10 -0.37
C LEU A 15 -17.31 12.82 0.25
N LYS A 16 -17.32 11.73 -0.52
CA LYS A 16 -16.82 10.42 -0.11
C LYS A 16 -15.35 10.24 -0.49
N ASP A 17 -14.57 9.59 0.37
CA ASP A 17 -13.22 9.13 0.02
C ASP A 17 -13.27 8.14 -1.17
N ARG A 18 -12.31 8.24 -2.08
CA ARG A 18 -12.11 7.22 -3.13
C ARG A 18 -11.47 5.98 -2.51
N SER A 19 -11.67 4.80 -3.08
CA SER A 19 -11.09 3.58 -2.53
C SER A 19 -10.69 2.55 -3.58
N ILE A 20 -9.66 1.77 -3.24
CA ILE A 20 -9.20 0.64 -4.03
C ILE A 20 -8.91 -0.50 -3.06
N THR A 21 -9.31 -1.72 -3.42
CA THR A 21 -8.89 -2.93 -2.72
C THR A 21 -8.07 -3.79 -3.66
N ILE A 22 -6.84 -4.08 -3.26
CA ILE A 22 -5.88 -4.90 -3.99
C ILE A 22 -5.68 -6.18 -3.19
N LYS A 23 -5.98 -7.30 -3.82
CA LYS A 23 -5.61 -8.63 -3.31
C LYS A 23 -4.13 -8.87 -3.58
N VAL A 24 -3.38 -9.19 -2.53
CA VAL A 24 -1.94 -9.49 -2.56
C VAL A 24 -1.77 -10.98 -2.29
N SER A 25 -1.26 -11.73 -3.28
CA SER A 25 -1.16 -13.20 -3.24
C SER A 25 0.30 -13.68 -3.33
N PRO A 26 1.07 -13.63 -2.23
CA PRO A 26 2.43 -14.17 -2.20
C PRO A 26 2.48 -15.69 -2.37
N VAL A 27 3.53 -16.15 -3.04
CA VAL A 27 3.95 -17.56 -3.10
C VAL A 27 5.26 -17.69 -2.34
N LEU A 28 5.32 -18.64 -1.40
CA LEU A 28 6.51 -18.87 -0.59
C LEU A 28 7.46 -19.84 -1.29
N ASN A 29 8.75 -19.55 -1.21
CA ASN A 29 9.84 -20.44 -1.59
C ASN A 29 10.63 -20.81 -0.35
N TRP A 30 10.79 -22.12 -0.14
CA TRP A 30 11.47 -22.70 1.01
C TRP A 30 12.85 -23.17 0.56
N ILE A 31 13.87 -22.36 0.85
CA ILE A 31 15.23 -22.58 0.36
C ILE A 31 15.90 -23.73 1.13
N ASP A 32 15.69 -23.81 2.44
CA ASP A 32 16.21 -24.87 3.29
C ASP A 32 15.10 -25.39 4.21
N PRO A 33 14.70 -26.67 4.11
CA PRO A 33 13.62 -27.23 4.93
C PRO A 33 14.02 -27.52 6.39
N ILE A 34 15.32 -27.52 6.71
CA ILE A 34 15.88 -27.81 8.04
C ILE A 34 16.15 -26.50 8.80
N LYS A 35 16.58 -25.44 8.10
CA LYS A 35 16.70 -24.07 8.62
C LYS A 35 15.97 -23.11 7.69
N PRO A 36 14.66 -22.91 7.87
CA PRO A 36 13.81 -22.23 6.89
C PRO A 36 14.30 -20.81 6.62
N THR A 37 15.01 -20.67 5.50
CA THR A 37 15.14 -19.42 4.79
C THR A 37 13.96 -19.40 3.82
N ILE A 38 13.07 -18.44 4.02
CA ILE A 38 11.78 -18.36 3.33
C ILE A 38 11.77 -17.04 2.58
N GLU A 39 11.49 -17.10 1.29
CA GLU A 39 11.35 -15.90 0.46
C GLU A 39 9.99 -15.92 -0.23
N ALA A 40 9.46 -14.75 -0.57
CA ALA A 40 8.37 -14.70 -1.54
C ALA A 40 8.97 -14.90 -2.95
N SER A 41 8.66 -16.03 -3.61
CA SER A 41 9.13 -16.29 -4.98
C SER A 41 8.41 -15.45 -6.03
N SER A 42 7.13 -15.20 -5.80
CA SER A 42 6.30 -14.35 -6.63
C SER A 42 5.16 -13.77 -5.80
N ILE A 43 4.62 -12.64 -6.26
CA ILE A 43 3.54 -11.96 -5.57
C ILE A 43 2.55 -11.54 -6.64
N GLY A 44 1.34 -12.10 -6.58
CA GLY A 44 0.24 -11.69 -7.43
C GLY A 44 -0.45 -10.45 -6.85
N PHE A 45 -0.72 -9.47 -7.71
CA PHE A 45 -1.51 -8.29 -7.37
C PHE A 45 -2.76 -8.24 -8.23
N THR A 46 -3.91 -7.96 -7.63
CA THR A 46 -5.17 -7.87 -8.38
C THR A 46 -6.10 -6.86 -7.73
N VAL A 47 -6.57 -5.87 -8.48
CA VAL A 47 -7.66 -4.99 -8.03
C VAL A 47 -8.94 -5.82 -7.97
N ILE A 48 -9.51 -5.95 -6.77
CA ILE A 48 -10.76 -6.70 -6.53
C ILE A 48 -11.94 -5.78 -6.26
N ALA A 49 -11.69 -4.53 -5.89
CA ALA A 49 -12.69 -3.48 -5.78
C ALA A 49 -12.04 -2.13 -6.10
N SER A 50 -12.80 -1.23 -6.72
CA SER A 50 -12.42 0.18 -6.89
C SER A 50 -13.68 1.02 -6.87
N ASP A 51 -13.60 2.19 -6.25
CA ASP A 51 -14.66 3.16 -6.19
C ASP A 51 -14.07 4.57 -6.39
N PRO A 52 -14.34 5.23 -7.54
CA PRO A 52 -15.19 4.79 -8.65
C PRO A 52 -14.63 3.59 -9.43
N ALA A 53 -15.50 2.74 -9.97
CA ALA A 53 -15.11 1.50 -10.64
C ALA A 53 -14.27 1.73 -11.92
N GLY A 54 -13.24 0.90 -12.13
CA GLY A 54 -12.47 0.84 -13.39
C GLY A 54 -11.40 1.93 -13.54
N THR A 55 -11.11 2.65 -12.46
CA THR A 55 -10.23 3.83 -12.48
C THR A 55 -8.85 3.60 -11.87
N ALA A 56 -8.65 2.42 -11.26
CA ALA A 56 -7.39 1.98 -10.71
C ALA A 56 -6.94 0.68 -11.37
N THR A 57 -5.65 0.59 -11.65
CA THR A 57 -5.01 -0.65 -12.08
C THR A 57 -3.85 -0.98 -11.17
N VAL A 58 -3.50 -2.26 -11.10
CA VAL A 58 -2.28 -2.72 -10.46
C VAL A 58 -1.52 -3.61 -11.44
N ASP A 59 -0.22 -3.38 -11.60
CA ASP A 59 0.62 -4.22 -12.46
C ASP A 59 1.23 -5.41 -11.69
N THR A 60 2.02 -6.23 -12.39
CA THR A 60 2.66 -7.42 -11.81
C THR A 60 3.75 -7.12 -10.78
N SER A 61 4.29 -5.89 -10.77
CA SER A 61 5.21 -5.42 -9.73
C SER A 61 4.49 -4.80 -8.53
N GLY A 62 3.16 -4.77 -8.54
CA GLY A 62 2.37 -4.15 -7.48
C GLY A 62 2.26 -2.63 -7.62
N SER A 63 2.64 -2.07 -8.78
CA SER A 63 2.48 -0.64 -9.04
C SER A 63 1.02 -0.31 -9.21
N VAL A 64 0.53 0.60 -8.39
CA VAL A 64 -0.87 1.01 -8.35
C VAL A 64 -1.03 2.28 -9.17
N ASN A 65 -1.66 2.19 -10.33
CA ASN A 65 -1.95 3.39 -11.11
C ASN A 65 -3.35 3.91 -10.76
N ILE A 66 -3.38 5.09 -10.13
CA ILE A 66 -4.61 5.81 -9.75
C ILE A 66 -4.77 7.12 -10.52
N SER A 67 -3.98 7.32 -11.58
CA SER A 67 -4.04 8.51 -12.45
C SER A 67 -5.34 8.61 -13.25
N GLN A 68 -6.13 7.53 -13.30
CA GLN A 68 -7.43 7.52 -13.95
C GLN A 68 -8.57 7.66 -12.95
N MET A 69 -8.29 7.84 -11.64
CA MET A 69 -9.32 8.16 -10.65
C MET A 69 -9.77 9.60 -10.86
N PRO A 70 -10.90 9.85 -11.53
CA PRO A 70 -11.33 11.19 -11.83
C PRO A 70 -11.62 11.95 -10.54
N ALA A 71 -11.52 13.28 -10.60
CA ALA A 71 -12.23 14.14 -9.66
C ALA A 71 -13.73 14.02 -9.97
N ALA A 72 -14.36 12.97 -9.45
CA ALA A 72 -15.78 12.70 -9.66
C ALA A 72 -16.64 13.58 -8.75
N PRO A 73 -17.75 14.16 -9.23
CA PRO A 73 -18.73 14.81 -8.38
C PRO A 73 -19.22 13.85 -7.28
N GLY A 74 -19.09 14.23 -6.02
CA GLY A 74 -19.44 13.39 -4.86
C GLY A 74 -18.26 12.69 -4.18
N TYR A 75 -17.05 12.80 -4.72
CA TYR A 75 -15.83 12.30 -4.08
C TYR A 75 -14.86 13.42 -3.76
N ASP A 76 -14.10 13.26 -2.68
CA ASP A 76 -13.01 14.15 -2.35
C ASP A 76 -11.68 13.64 -2.92
N GLU A 77 -10.58 14.29 -2.53
CA GLU A 77 -9.25 13.93 -3.02
C GLU A 77 -8.59 12.78 -2.24
N ASN A 78 -9.18 12.30 -1.15
CA ASN A 78 -8.64 11.21 -0.36
C ASN A 78 -8.78 9.90 -1.13
N ILE A 79 -7.79 9.03 -0.98
CA ILE A 79 -7.79 7.70 -1.55
C ILE A 79 -7.35 6.71 -0.48
N ASP A 80 -8.22 5.75 -0.17
CA ASP A 80 -7.89 4.62 0.68
C ASP A 80 -7.49 3.42 -0.19
N ILE A 81 -6.24 3.00 -0.08
CA ILE A 81 -5.72 1.80 -0.77
C ILE A 81 -5.64 0.67 0.25
N THR A 82 -6.54 -0.30 0.15
CA THR A 82 -6.56 -1.50 0.99
C THR A 82 -5.80 -2.63 0.33
N LEU A 83 -4.80 -3.17 1.01
CA LEU A 83 -4.02 -4.35 0.65
C LEU A 83 -4.56 -5.54 1.46
N LEU A 84 -5.23 -6.46 0.77
CA LEU A 84 -5.80 -7.68 1.34
C LEU A 84 -4.80 -8.83 1.14
N LEU A 85 -4.22 -9.34 2.22
CA LEU A 85 -3.32 -10.50 2.18
C LEU A 85 -4.11 -11.77 1.88
N ASP A 86 -3.83 -12.40 0.75
CA ASP A 86 -4.38 -13.71 0.40
C ASP A 86 -3.48 -14.84 0.87
N THR A 87 -3.91 -15.49 1.95
CA THR A 87 -3.21 -16.64 2.53
C THR A 87 -3.70 -17.98 2.00
N SER A 88 -4.75 -17.99 1.16
CA SER A 88 -5.46 -19.21 0.75
C SER A 88 -4.61 -20.22 -0.03
N ASN A 89 -3.49 -19.76 -0.60
CA ASN A 89 -2.56 -20.58 -1.38
C ASN A 89 -1.15 -20.65 -0.76
N MET A 90 -0.92 -20.05 0.40
CA MET A 90 0.38 -20.13 1.06
C MET A 90 0.59 -21.50 1.68
N ARG A 91 1.71 -22.14 1.32
CA ARG A 91 2.03 -23.51 1.71
C ARG A 91 3.38 -23.60 2.40
N ASP A 92 3.50 -24.55 3.32
CA ASP A 92 4.77 -24.93 3.94
C ASP A 92 5.69 -25.72 2.98
N ALA A 93 6.90 -26.04 3.43
CA ALA A 93 7.87 -26.82 2.66
C ALA A 93 7.38 -28.23 2.26
N ASN A 94 6.35 -28.74 2.93
CA ASN A 94 5.74 -30.04 2.65
C ASN A 94 4.49 -29.94 1.77
N GLY A 95 4.11 -28.73 1.34
CA GLY A 95 2.92 -28.46 0.54
C GLY A 95 1.62 -28.32 1.32
N ASN A 96 1.66 -28.34 2.66
CA ASN A 96 0.47 -28.14 3.49
C ASN A 96 0.08 -26.66 3.52
N LEU A 97 -1.22 -26.37 3.55
CA LEU A 97 -1.69 -25.00 3.71
C LEU A 97 -1.32 -24.45 5.10
N LEU A 98 -0.86 -23.20 5.12
CA LEU A 98 -0.60 -22.48 6.36
C LEU A 98 -1.92 -22.05 7.01
N THR A 99 -2.27 -22.70 8.13
CA THR A 99 -3.55 -22.50 8.83
C THR A 99 -3.34 -22.41 10.35
N GLY A 100 -4.35 -21.93 11.08
CA GLY A 100 -4.32 -21.81 12.54
C GLY A 100 -3.25 -20.83 13.02
N ASP A 101 -2.44 -21.25 14.00
CA ASP A 101 -1.36 -20.43 14.58
C ASP A 101 -0.22 -20.12 13.59
N ASN A 102 -0.21 -20.79 12.44
CA ASN A 102 0.75 -20.57 11.36
C ASN A 102 0.18 -19.71 10.22
N THR A 103 -1.07 -19.23 10.33
CA THR A 103 -1.69 -18.41 9.27
C THR A 103 -0.91 -17.10 9.10
N PRO A 104 -0.41 -16.79 7.89
CA PRO A 104 0.30 -15.57 7.62
C PRO A 104 -0.55 -14.32 7.90
N ARG A 105 0.09 -13.26 8.36
CA ARG A 105 -0.56 -11.99 8.70
C ARG A 105 0.33 -10.81 8.35
N TRP A 106 -0.24 -9.63 8.11
CA TRP A 106 0.54 -8.40 8.12
C TRP A 106 1.30 -8.26 9.43
N ALA A 107 2.55 -7.79 9.35
CA ALA A 107 3.40 -7.54 10.51
C ALA A 107 2.74 -6.53 11.46
N LYS A 108 3.18 -6.48 12.71
CA LYS A 108 2.83 -5.40 13.64
C LYS A 108 3.80 -4.22 13.44
N SER A 109 3.53 -3.10 14.08
CA SER A 109 4.39 -1.90 13.98
C SER A 109 5.80 -2.09 14.55
N ASP A 110 5.97 -3.06 15.45
CA ASP A 110 7.20 -3.37 16.17
C ASP A 110 7.93 -4.62 15.64
N GLU A 111 7.57 -5.09 14.44
CA GLU A 111 8.13 -6.29 13.82
C GLU A 111 8.94 -5.95 12.55
N GLY A 112 9.81 -6.89 12.14
CA GLY A 112 10.47 -6.83 10.83
C GLY A 112 11.71 -5.95 10.75
N THR A 113 12.03 -5.52 9.52
CA THR A 113 13.25 -4.78 9.18
C THR A 113 13.52 -3.62 10.12
N THR A 114 14.73 -3.57 10.67
CA THR A 114 15.13 -2.52 11.59
C THR A 114 15.94 -1.41 10.93
N TYR A 115 15.84 -0.20 11.44
CA TYR A 115 16.68 0.94 11.06
C TYR A 115 17.11 1.75 12.29
N THR A 116 18.15 2.56 12.15
CA THR A 116 18.58 3.50 13.19
C THR A 116 17.95 4.86 12.92
N ASP A 117 17.17 5.38 13.88
CA ASP A 117 16.55 6.69 13.77
C ASP A 117 17.56 7.84 13.96
N SER A 118 17.10 9.08 13.74
CA SER A 118 17.92 10.30 13.90
C SER A 118 18.42 10.54 15.33
N LYS A 119 17.90 9.79 16.32
CA LYS A 119 18.31 9.83 17.73
C LYS A 119 19.22 8.66 18.09
N GLY A 120 19.65 7.85 17.11
CA GLY A 120 20.53 6.71 17.31
C GLY A 120 19.85 5.47 17.89
N LYS A 121 18.51 5.40 17.90
CA LYS A 121 17.78 4.24 18.42
C LYS A 121 17.37 3.31 17.29
N THR A 122 17.41 2.01 17.57
CA THR A 122 16.87 0.98 16.68
C THR A 122 15.34 1.03 16.71
N GLN A 123 14.73 1.12 15.54
CA GLN A 123 13.30 1.10 15.30
C GLN A 123 12.95 -0.01 14.31
N HIS A 124 11.69 -0.42 14.27
CA HIS A 124 11.15 -1.38 13.30
C HIS A 124 10.34 -0.67 12.22
N CYS A 125 10.38 -1.18 11.00
CA CYS A 125 9.56 -0.66 9.89
C CYS A 125 8.12 -1.18 9.92
N GLY A 126 7.89 -2.30 10.61
CA GLY A 126 6.56 -2.86 10.82
C GLY A 126 5.85 -3.35 9.56
N TYR A 127 4.51 -3.20 9.54
CA TYR A 127 3.66 -3.63 8.43
C TYR A 127 3.90 -2.88 7.12
N GLY A 128 4.39 -1.65 7.14
CA GLY A 128 4.58 -0.86 5.93
C GLY A 128 5.15 0.52 6.21
N TRP A 129 5.93 1.01 5.24
CA TRP A 129 6.67 2.26 5.35
C TRP A 129 6.91 2.89 3.98
N PHE A 130 7.08 4.21 3.94
CA PHE A 130 7.43 4.93 2.72
C PHE A 130 8.95 4.98 2.53
N CYS A 131 9.35 4.95 1.26
CA CYS A 131 10.73 4.94 0.80
C CYS A 131 11.05 6.24 0.06
N GLU A 132 12.28 6.73 0.20
CA GLU A 132 12.73 7.91 -0.54
C GLU A 132 12.98 7.57 -2.01
N ILE A 133 12.33 8.28 -2.93
CA ILE A 133 12.64 8.16 -4.37
C ILE A 133 13.93 8.94 -4.65
N THR A 134 14.97 8.24 -5.09
CA THR A 134 16.27 8.82 -5.41
C THR A 134 16.43 9.16 -6.89
N ASN A 135 15.62 8.55 -7.77
CA ASN A 135 15.61 8.85 -9.19
C ASN A 135 14.23 8.57 -9.83
N TYR A 136 13.64 9.57 -10.47
CA TYR A 136 12.34 9.47 -11.16
C TYR A 136 12.44 8.94 -12.60
N GLY A 137 13.64 8.67 -13.12
CA GLY A 137 13.84 8.13 -14.47
C GLY A 137 13.34 6.68 -14.61
N PRO A 138 13.29 6.11 -15.83
CA PRO A 138 13.09 4.68 -16.04
C PRO A 138 14.45 3.95 -16.05
N PRO A 139 14.74 3.01 -15.12
CA PRO A 139 13.88 2.56 -14.03
C PRO A 139 13.90 3.52 -12.84
N LEU A 140 12.76 3.63 -12.15
CA LEU A 140 12.67 4.44 -10.93
C LEU A 140 13.52 3.80 -9.85
N GLN A 141 14.27 4.62 -9.12
CA GLN A 141 15.13 4.15 -8.03
C GLN A 141 14.66 4.77 -6.71
N TYR A 142 14.73 3.99 -5.65
CA TYR A 142 14.37 4.42 -4.31
C TYR A 142 15.29 3.79 -3.26
N GLN A 143 15.38 4.45 -2.12
CA GLN A 143 16.10 4.00 -0.95
C GLN A 143 15.07 3.49 0.08
N ALA A 144 15.16 2.21 0.41
CA ALA A 144 14.20 1.54 1.29
C ALA A 144 14.30 1.95 2.77
N LEU A 145 15.49 2.36 3.22
CA LEU A 145 15.77 2.70 4.61
C LEU A 145 16.73 3.90 4.70
N PRO A 146 16.59 4.76 5.72
CA PRO A 146 15.52 4.74 6.72
C PRO A 146 14.16 5.11 6.08
N PRO A 147 13.03 4.71 6.70
CA PRO A 147 11.71 5.17 6.30
C PRO A 147 11.63 6.70 6.26
N ILE A 148 10.80 7.22 5.34
CA ILE A 148 10.44 8.64 5.29
C ILE A 148 8.98 8.85 5.68
N ASP A 149 8.68 10.04 6.18
CA ASP A 149 7.30 10.50 6.35
C ASP A 149 6.85 11.22 5.08
N ILE A 150 5.65 10.93 4.62
CA ILE A 150 5.00 11.68 3.54
C ILE A 150 3.80 12.42 4.14
N ALA A 151 3.76 13.74 3.95
CA ALA A 151 2.72 14.57 4.50
C ALA A 151 1.33 14.10 4.04
N LYS A 152 0.38 14.03 4.98
CA LYS A 152 -1.01 13.60 4.75
C LYS A 152 -1.16 12.15 4.29
N MET A 153 -0.13 11.31 4.46
CA MET A 153 -0.21 9.89 4.16
C MET A 153 0.11 9.04 5.40
N ALA A 154 -0.51 7.87 5.50
CA ALA A 154 -0.24 6.95 6.60
C ALA A 154 -0.55 5.50 6.24
N PHE A 155 0.21 4.57 6.83
CA PHE A 155 -0.15 3.16 6.85
C PHE A 155 -0.94 2.81 8.11
N LYS A 156 -2.03 2.05 7.96
CA LYS A 156 -2.86 1.54 9.05
C LYS A 156 -3.13 0.05 8.89
N ARG A 157 -2.74 -0.74 9.88
CA ARG A 157 -3.14 -2.14 9.99
C ARG A 157 -4.54 -2.21 10.64
N LYS A 158 -5.55 -2.60 9.87
CA LYS A 158 -6.92 -2.76 10.37
C LYS A 158 -7.08 -4.07 11.12
N ASP A 159 -6.52 -5.13 10.57
CA ASP A 159 -6.48 -6.47 11.14
C ASP A 159 -5.29 -7.25 10.55
N ASP A 160 -5.28 -8.57 10.74
CA ASP A 160 -4.22 -9.46 10.29
C ASP A 160 -4.10 -9.56 8.76
N LEU A 161 -5.16 -9.28 8.01
CA LEU A 161 -5.20 -9.44 6.55
C LEU A 161 -5.41 -8.12 5.81
N ASN A 162 -5.82 -7.06 6.49
CA ASN A 162 -6.13 -5.76 5.89
C ASN A 162 -5.12 -4.68 6.34
N LEU A 163 -4.32 -4.23 5.39
CA LEU A 163 -3.43 -3.07 5.52
C LEU A 163 -3.98 -1.93 4.65
N VAL A 164 -4.08 -0.72 5.18
CA VAL A 164 -4.61 0.44 4.46
C VAL A 164 -3.51 1.49 4.33
N ILE A 165 -3.37 2.04 3.13
CA ILE A 165 -2.63 3.27 2.85
C ILE A 165 -3.69 4.36 2.74
N GLU A 166 -3.73 5.25 3.73
CA GLU A 166 -4.55 6.46 3.63
C GLU A 166 -3.73 7.51 2.91
N ASP A 167 -4.21 7.95 1.75
CA ASP A 167 -3.57 8.98 0.96
C ASP A 167 -4.48 10.21 0.89
N LYS A 168 -4.21 11.18 1.77
CA LYS A 168 -4.89 12.48 1.82
C LYS A 168 -4.05 13.60 1.22
N SER A 169 -3.03 13.24 0.41
CA SER A 169 -2.23 14.22 -0.32
C SER A 169 -3.08 14.94 -1.36
N ASP A 170 -2.66 16.13 -1.76
CA ASP A 170 -3.39 16.92 -2.75
C ASP A 170 -3.32 16.24 -4.13
N ASP A 171 -4.33 16.44 -4.99
CA ASP A 171 -4.29 15.94 -6.37
C ASP A 171 -3.03 16.45 -7.12
N GLY A 172 -2.39 15.56 -7.90
CA GLY A 172 -1.13 15.87 -8.58
C GLY A 172 0.12 15.76 -7.71
N SER A 173 0.01 15.25 -6.49
CA SER A 173 1.17 14.91 -5.65
C SER A 173 2.14 13.97 -6.37
N PRO A 174 3.46 14.12 -6.14
CA PRO A 174 4.46 13.29 -6.79
C PRO A 174 4.28 11.81 -6.45
N PRO A 175 4.85 10.91 -7.26
CA PRO A 175 4.86 9.50 -6.92
C PRO A 175 5.51 9.26 -5.56
N TYR A 176 5.10 8.18 -4.90
CA TYR A 176 5.73 7.69 -3.67
C TYR A 176 6.08 6.22 -3.81
N ALA A 177 7.22 5.82 -3.23
CA ALA A 177 7.60 4.42 -3.10
C ALA A 177 7.26 3.94 -1.69
N PHE A 178 6.89 2.67 -1.56
CA PHE A 178 6.62 2.07 -0.26
C PHE A 178 7.00 0.61 -0.23
N LYS A 179 7.08 0.06 0.97
CA LYS A 179 7.22 -1.37 1.22
C LYS A 179 6.20 -1.79 2.25
N PHE A 180 5.87 -3.07 2.25
CA PHE A 180 5.07 -3.67 3.32
C PHE A 180 5.59 -5.05 3.69
N GLY A 181 5.28 -5.48 4.90
CA GLY A 181 5.81 -6.70 5.47
C GLY A 181 4.73 -7.58 6.07
N PHE A 182 4.81 -8.88 5.79
CA PHE A 182 3.99 -9.89 6.44
C PHE A 182 4.88 -10.86 7.22
N VAL A 183 4.26 -11.53 8.19
CA VAL A 183 4.91 -12.44 9.12
C VAL A 183 4.31 -13.83 8.95
N LEU A 184 5.18 -14.84 9.02
CA LEU A 184 4.82 -16.23 9.23
C LEU A 184 4.91 -16.53 10.74
N PRO A 185 3.78 -16.64 11.45
CA PRO A 185 3.77 -16.83 12.90
C PRO A 185 3.97 -18.30 13.30
N GLY A 186 3.88 -18.56 14.61
CA GLY A 186 3.87 -19.91 15.16
C GLY A 186 5.22 -20.60 15.01
N GLN A 187 5.24 -21.75 14.31
CA GLN A 187 6.44 -22.58 14.19
C GLN A 187 7.58 -21.93 13.39
N TYR A 188 7.31 -20.81 12.72
CA TYR A 188 8.30 -20.05 11.96
C TYR A 188 8.88 -18.86 12.73
N ASN A 189 8.59 -18.74 14.02
CA ASN A 189 9.21 -17.77 14.93
C ASN A 189 9.11 -16.32 14.41
N GLU A 190 7.92 -15.94 13.97
CA GLU A 190 7.61 -14.60 13.42
C GLU A 190 8.52 -14.21 12.24
N TYR A 191 8.81 -15.17 11.34
CA TYR A 191 9.62 -14.92 10.15
C TYR A 191 9.00 -13.81 9.31
N PHE A 192 9.76 -12.73 9.14
CA PHE A 192 9.32 -11.53 8.44
C PHE A 192 9.73 -11.55 6.96
N ILE A 193 8.77 -11.25 6.08
CA ILE A 193 8.98 -11.12 4.64
C ILE A 193 8.51 -9.73 4.21
N SER A 194 9.44 -8.91 3.72
CA SER A 194 9.12 -7.64 3.08
C SER A 194 8.83 -7.83 1.60
N ILE A 195 7.85 -7.09 1.11
CA ILE A 195 7.44 -6.99 -0.28
C ILE A 195 7.78 -5.59 -0.76
N ASP A 196 8.20 -5.50 -2.02
CA ASP A 196 8.71 -4.28 -2.66
C ASP A 196 7.77 -3.80 -3.79
N PRO A 197 6.51 -3.41 -3.53
CA PRO A 197 5.66 -2.85 -4.57
C PRO A 197 5.99 -1.38 -4.80
N VAL A 198 5.97 -0.97 -6.06
CA VAL A 198 6.50 0.31 -6.49
C VAL A 198 5.37 1.18 -7.04
N LEU A 199 5.11 2.34 -6.42
CA LEU A 199 4.44 3.54 -6.97
C LEU A 199 2.92 3.56 -7.05
N SER A 200 2.35 4.68 -6.56
CA SER A 200 1.13 5.27 -7.08
C SER A 200 1.32 6.77 -7.37
N THR A 201 0.61 7.30 -8.36
CA THR A 201 0.54 8.74 -8.66
C THR A 201 -0.91 9.19 -8.64
N LYS A 202 -1.22 10.25 -7.88
CA LYS A 202 -2.50 10.95 -8.03
C LYS A 202 -2.48 11.78 -9.30
N SER A 203 -3.50 11.64 -10.14
CA SER A 203 -3.67 12.55 -11.28
C SER A 203 -3.86 13.98 -10.83
N THR A 204 -3.40 14.92 -11.65
CA THR A 204 -3.81 16.32 -11.55
C THR A 204 -5.30 16.46 -11.91
N ARG A 205 -6.03 17.33 -11.21
CA ARG A 205 -7.40 17.71 -11.61
C ARG A 205 -7.36 18.29 -13.03
N THR A 206 -7.85 17.54 -14.02
CA THR A 206 -8.24 18.14 -15.29
C THR A 206 -9.57 18.84 -15.04
N THR A 207 -9.52 20.16 -14.80
CA THR A 207 -10.72 20.97 -14.93
C THR A 207 -11.16 20.88 -16.38
N SER A 208 -12.30 20.25 -16.65
CA SER A 208 -12.90 20.27 -17.98
C SER A 208 -13.18 21.73 -18.34
N PHE A 209 -12.34 22.32 -19.19
CA PHE A 209 -12.67 23.57 -19.88
C PHE A 209 -13.80 23.25 -20.85
N MET A 210 -15.05 23.46 -20.44
CA MET A 210 -16.13 23.65 -21.41
C MET A 210 -15.96 25.05 -21.99
N LEU A 211 -15.59 25.13 -23.28
CA LEU A 211 -15.91 26.32 -24.07
C LEU A 211 -17.43 26.41 -24.09
N LYS A 212 -17.98 27.52 -23.58
CA LYS A 212 -19.37 27.89 -23.84
C LYS A 212 -19.47 28.19 -25.33
N ASP A 213 -20.38 27.49 -26.02
CA ASP A 213 -20.94 27.98 -27.28
C ASP A 213 -21.80 29.23 -27.03
#